data_AF-A0A1F8MVR7-F1
#
_entry.id   AF-A0A1F8MVR7-F1
#
_cell.length_a   1.000
_cell.length_b   1.000
_cell.length_c   1.000
_cell.angle_alpha   90.00
_cell.angle_beta   90.00
_cell.angle_gamma   90.00
#
_symmetry.space_group_name_H-M   'P 1'
#
loop_
_entity.id
_entity.type
_entity.pdbx_description
1 polymer ?
#
loop_
_entity_poly.entity_id
_entity_poly.type
_entity_poly.pdbx_seq_one_letter_code
_entity_poly.pdbx_strand_id
1 'polypeptide(L)'
;MSKVLEHELSGFLSRASADTLSSDESVAMLYEKLRPLVMLKTEVESIRPQSQTLAEADAALLHFTKRLFLAAHQALLNSIEAENEKSHFEEDLSGELRDTRGFLMEWQLVRLRAARERLLSRLSEVSERDQQLFQKLKLPRAIPAEMESVRLETHSPQTMRHNSDVSPSWL
;
A
#
# COMPACT_ATOMS: atom_id res chain seq x y z
N MET A 1 5.16 -15.05 2.21
CA MET A 1 5.57 -13.76 2.79
C MET A 1 6.62 -13.02 1.95
N SER A 2 7.89 -13.45 1.90
CA SER A 2 8.97 -12.64 1.30
C SER A 2 8.73 -12.26 -0.17
N LYS A 3 8.29 -13.21 -1.00
CA LYS A 3 8.11 -12.99 -2.46
C LYS A 3 7.23 -11.80 -2.82
N VAL A 4 6.15 -11.55 -2.07
CA VAL A 4 5.27 -10.38 -2.33
C VAL A 4 5.97 -9.08 -1.94
N LEU A 5 6.75 -9.08 -0.87
CA LEU A 5 7.50 -7.91 -0.42
C LEU A 5 8.72 -7.62 -1.31
N GLU A 6 9.29 -8.64 -1.94
CA GLU A 6 10.37 -8.53 -2.94
C GLU A 6 9.87 -8.10 -4.32
N HIS A 7 8.58 -8.28 -4.59
CA HIS A 7 8.01 -8.00 -5.90
C HIS A 7 8.12 -6.51 -6.23
N GLU A 8 8.56 -6.19 -7.45
CA GLU A 8 8.84 -4.82 -7.90
C GLU A 8 7.64 -3.88 -7.70
N LEU A 9 6.43 -4.33 -8.06
CA LEU A 9 5.20 -3.55 -7.85
C LEU A 9 4.91 -3.23 -6.38
N SER A 10 5.35 -4.07 -5.43
CA SER A 10 5.15 -3.81 -4.01
C SER A 10 5.95 -2.58 -3.55
N GLY A 11 7.22 -2.52 -3.93
CA GLY A 11 8.10 -1.38 -3.63
C GLY A 11 7.76 -0.13 -4.45
N PHE A 12 7.29 -0.30 -5.68
CA PHE A 12 6.87 0.79 -6.54
C PHE A 12 5.57 1.43 -6.04
N LEU A 13 4.48 0.66 -5.92
CA LEU A 13 3.16 1.19 -5.55
C LEU A 13 3.08 1.70 -4.10
N SER A 14 3.90 1.16 -3.19
CA SER A 14 3.94 1.67 -1.81
C SER A 14 4.46 3.11 -1.69
N ARG A 15 5.18 3.61 -2.71
CA ARG A 15 5.77 4.95 -2.74
C ARG A 15 5.27 5.83 -3.88
N ALA A 16 4.55 5.27 -4.84
CA ALA A 16 4.01 6.01 -5.98
C ALA A 16 2.97 7.07 -5.55
N SER A 17 2.85 8.14 -6.33
CA SER A 17 1.72 9.07 -6.34
C SER A 17 0.83 8.82 -7.56
N ALA A 18 -0.39 9.37 -7.58
CA ALA A 18 -1.27 9.31 -8.75
C ALA A 18 -0.60 9.89 -9.99
N ASP A 19 0.13 11.00 -9.86
CA ASP A 19 0.89 11.61 -10.96
C ASP A 19 1.93 10.65 -11.52
N THR A 20 2.69 9.97 -10.65
CA THR A 20 3.72 9.00 -11.09
C THR A 20 3.07 7.89 -11.92
N LEU A 21 1.92 7.39 -11.49
CA LEU A 21 1.20 6.29 -12.13
C LEU A 21 0.51 6.66 -13.44
N SER A 22 0.42 7.96 -13.75
CA SER A 22 -0.11 8.45 -15.03
C SER A 22 0.93 8.48 -16.16
N SER A 23 2.20 8.17 -15.87
CA SER A 23 3.28 8.14 -16.86
C SER A 23 3.30 6.84 -17.67
N ASP A 24 3.64 6.94 -18.96
CA ASP A 24 3.73 5.78 -19.87
C ASP A 24 4.71 4.71 -19.37
N GLU A 25 5.83 5.11 -18.76
CA GLU A 25 6.80 4.19 -18.16
C GLU A 25 6.19 3.38 -17.01
N SER A 26 5.42 4.04 -16.15
CA SER A 26 4.74 3.39 -15.02
C SER A 26 3.65 2.45 -15.52
N VAL A 27 2.91 2.84 -16.55
CA VAL A 27 1.88 2.00 -17.19
C VAL A 27 2.52 0.75 -17.80
N ALA A 28 3.62 0.88 -18.52
CA ALA A 28 4.35 -0.27 -19.08
C ALA A 28 4.82 -1.24 -17.99
N MET A 29 5.40 -0.72 -16.89
CA MET A 29 5.78 -1.52 -15.73
C MET A 29 4.59 -2.25 -15.11
N LEU A 30 3.44 -1.59 -14.97
CA LEU A 30 2.22 -2.19 -14.45
C LEU A 30 1.76 -3.36 -15.32
N TYR A 31 1.73 -3.22 -16.64
CA TYR A 31 1.36 -4.30 -17.56
C TYR A 31 2.29 -5.51 -17.44
N GLU A 32 3.60 -5.29 -17.43
CA GLU A 32 4.59 -6.38 -17.36
C GLU A 32 4.54 -7.13 -16.02
N LYS A 33 4.40 -6.39 -14.92
CA LYS A 33 4.61 -6.95 -13.58
C LYS A 33 3.31 -7.36 -12.88
N LEU A 34 2.14 -6.95 -13.37
CA LEU A 34 0.86 -7.33 -12.75
C LEU A 34 0.58 -8.83 -12.85
N ARG A 35 0.86 -9.45 -14.00
CA ARG A 35 0.59 -10.88 -14.21
C ARG A 35 1.38 -11.78 -13.25
N PRO A 36 2.70 -11.62 -13.05
CA PRO A 36 3.43 -12.32 -12.00
C PRO A 36 2.85 -12.09 -10.60
N LEU A 37 2.39 -10.87 -10.29
CA LEU A 37 1.80 -10.55 -8.99
C LEU A 37 0.47 -11.28 -8.74
N VAL A 38 -0.36 -11.49 -9.77
CA VAL A 38 -1.60 -12.29 -9.65
C VAL A 38 -1.29 -13.72 -9.21
N MET A 39 -0.25 -14.34 -9.78
CA MET A 39 0.16 -15.69 -9.40
C MET A 39 0.60 -15.74 -7.94
N LEU A 40 1.37 -14.75 -7.49
CA LEU A 40 1.79 -14.62 -6.09
C LEU A 40 0.60 -14.39 -5.15
N LYS A 41 -0.41 -13.61 -5.55
CA LYS A 41 -1.64 -13.41 -4.78
C LYS A 41 -2.34 -14.74 -4.52
N THR A 42 -2.51 -15.57 -5.56
CA THR A 42 -3.12 -16.90 -5.44
C THR A 42 -2.30 -17.82 -4.53
N GLU A 43 -0.97 -17.78 -4.64
CA GLU A 43 -0.07 -18.52 -3.75
C GLU A 43 -0.31 -18.12 -2.28
N VAL A 44 -0.31 -16.82 -1.98
CA VAL A 44 -0.54 -16.32 -0.61
C VAL A 44 -1.94 -16.69 -0.09
N GLU A 45 -2.98 -16.60 -0.92
CA GLU A 45 -4.35 -16.98 -0.55
C GLU A 45 -4.50 -18.49 -0.25
N SER A 46 -3.58 -19.32 -0.74
CA SER A 46 -3.60 -20.78 -0.51
C SER A 46 -2.84 -21.23 0.74
N ILE A 47 -2.00 -20.36 1.32
CA ILE A 47 -1.18 -20.69 2.48
C ILE A 47 -2.03 -20.63 3.75
N ARG A 48 -1.86 -21.63 4.63
CA ARG A 48 -2.34 -21.56 6.00
C ARG A 48 -1.14 -21.36 6.94
N PRO A 49 -1.18 -20.36 7.84
CA PRO A 49 -0.09 -20.13 8.78
C PRO A 49 0.03 -21.34 9.73
N GLN A 50 1.24 -21.86 9.88
CA GLN A 50 1.52 -23.03 10.72
C GLN A 50 1.52 -22.72 12.22
N SER A 51 1.73 -21.45 12.57
CA SER A 51 1.80 -20.96 13.93
C SER A 51 0.73 -19.90 14.17
N GLN A 52 0.10 -19.95 15.34
CA GLN A 52 -0.85 -18.93 15.79
C GLN A 52 -0.19 -17.55 15.87
N THR A 53 1.11 -17.48 16.20
CA THR A 53 1.90 -16.24 16.22
C THR A 53 1.96 -15.57 14.84
N LEU A 54 1.89 -16.35 13.75
CA LEU A 54 1.95 -15.83 12.38
C LEU A 54 0.57 -15.51 11.79
N ALA A 55 -0.52 -15.96 12.42
CA ALA A 55 -1.84 -15.87 11.82
C ALA A 55 -2.25 -14.42 11.50
N GLU A 56 -1.96 -13.48 12.41
CA GLU A 56 -2.28 -12.06 12.20
C GLU A 56 -1.38 -11.39 11.17
N ALA A 57 -0.09 -11.75 11.12
CA ALA A 57 0.84 -11.24 10.14
C ALA A 57 0.51 -11.75 8.73
N ASP A 58 0.06 -13.01 8.62
CA ASP A 58 -0.43 -13.61 7.38
C ASP A 58 -1.73 -12.94 6.90
N ALA A 59 -2.70 -12.71 7.80
CA ALA A 59 -3.92 -11.97 7.48
C ALA A 59 -3.62 -10.54 7.01
N ALA A 60 -2.65 -9.86 7.64
CA ALA A 60 -2.21 -8.53 7.22
C ALA A 60 -1.53 -8.57 5.84
N LEU A 61 -0.72 -9.60 5.56
CA LEU A 61 -0.11 -9.78 4.24
C LEU A 61 -1.18 -9.99 3.17
N LEU A 62 -2.19 -10.84 3.43
CA LEU A 62 -3.30 -11.05 2.51
C LEU A 62 -4.03 -9.75 2.19
N HIS A 63 -4.31 -8.95 3.21
CA HIS A 63 -4.94 -7.64 3.02
C HIS A 63 -4.05 -6.69 2.19
N PHE A 64 -2.75 -6.60 2.51
CA PHE A 64 -1.80 -5.80 1.74
C PHE A 64 -1.71 -6.25 0.27
N THR A 65 -1.63 -7.56 0.03
CA THR A 65 -1.56 -8.14 -1.32
C THR A 65 -2.82 -7.81 -2.14
N LYS A 66 -4.00 -7.88 -1.53
CA LYS A 66 -5.26 -7.47 -2.18
C LYS A 66 -5.25 -5.98 -2.53
N ARG A 67 -4.74 -5.13 -1.64
CA ARG A 67 -4.63 -3.67 -1.89
C ARG A 67 -3.66 -3.35 -3.01
N LEU A 68 -2.52 -4.05 -3.07
CA LEU A 68 -1.55 -3.90 -4.15
C LEU A 68 -2.22 -4.14 -5.51
N PHE A 69 -2.97 -5.23 -5.61
CA PHE A 69 -3.68 -5.56 -6.85
C PHE A 69 -4.73 -4.52 -7.21
N LEU A 70 -5.53 -4.05 -6.25
CA LEU A 70 -6.54 -3.02 -6.49
C LEU A 70 -5.92 -1.69 -6.96
N ALA A 71 -4.81 -1.28 -6.35
CA ALA A 71 -4.10 -0.07 -6.75
C ALA A 71 -3.52 -0.19 -8.17
N ALA A 72 -2.86 -1.32 -8.47
CA ALA A 72 -2.35 -1.59 -9.81
C ALA A 72 -3.46 -1.62 -10.87
N HIS A 73 -4.58 -2.26 -10.55
CA HIS A 73 -5.73 -2.35 -11.44
C HIS A 73 -6.37 -0.98 -11.70
N GLN A 74 -6.55 -0.16 -10.65
CA GLN A 74 -7.07 1.20 -10.80
C GLN A 74 -6.16 2.07 -11.67
N ALA A 75 -4.84 1.96 -11.51
CA ALA A 75 -3.88 2.70 -12.34
C ALA A 75 -4.01 2.33 -13.83
N LEU A 76 -4.16 1.04 -14.15
CA LEU A 76 -4.37 0.58 -15.52
C LEU A 76 -5.72 1.03 -16.09
N LEU A 77 -6.80 0.99 -15.31
CA LEU A 77 -8.11 1.50 -15.73
C LEU A 77 -8.04 2.98 -16.08
N ASN A 78 -7.40 3.78 -15.22
CA ASN A 78 -7.22 5.21 -15.46
C ASN A 78 -6.44 5.46 -16.76
N SER A 79 -5.43 4.64 -17.07
CA SER A 79 -4.65 4.74 -18.32
C SER A 79 -5.50 4.45 -19.55
N ILE A 80 -6.27 3.36 -19.53
CA ILE A 80 -7.15 2.96 -20.65
C ILE A 80 -8.20 4.04 -20.93
N GLU A 81 -8.81 4.58 -19.86
CA GLU A 81 -9.79 5.66 -19.98
C GLU A 81 -9.15 6.93 -20.57
N ALA A 82 -7.92 7.27 -20.17
CA ALA A 82 -7.20 8.43 -20.69
C ALA A 82 -6.83 8.26 -22.18
N GLU A 83 -6.48 7.05 -22.62
CA GLU A 83 -6.26 6.75 -24.04
C GLU A 83 -7.54 6.85 -24.86
N ASN A 84 -8.65 6.30 -24.36
CA ASN A 84 -9.95 6.37 -25.02
C ASN A 84 -10.41 7.83 -25.19
N GLU A 85 -10.25 8.68 -24.18
CA GLU A 85 -10.55 10.11 -24.25
C GLU A 85 -9.74 10.82 -25.34
N LYS A 86 -8.41 10.60 -25.37
CA LYS A 86 -7.52 11.17 -26.41
C LYS A 86 -7.97 10.78 -27.82
N SER A 87 -8.57 9.60 -27.98
CA SER A 87 -9.04 9.10 -29.27
C SER A 87 -10.44 9.59 -29.66
N HIS A 88 -11.21 10.19 -28.74
CA HIS A 88 -12.65 10.45 -28.93
C HIS A 88 -13.09 11.91 -28.74
N PHE A 89 -12.29 12.81 -28.17
CA PHE A 89 -12.71 14.20 -27.91
C PHE A 89 -11.60 15.26 -28.12
N GLU A 90 -11.93 16.34 -28.88
CA GLU A 90 -11.24 17.65 -28.85
C GLU A 90 -11.95 18.67 -27.93
N GLU A 91 -13.10 18.34 -27.32
CA GLU A 91 -13.90 19.27 -26.51
C GLU A 91 -13.84 18.99 -24.99
N ASP A 92 -13.91 20.09 -24.24
CA ASP A 92 -13.45 20.39 -22.87
C ASP A 92 -14.06 19.60 -21.68
N LEU A 93 -14.31 18.29 -21.82
CA LEU A 93 -14.74 17.40 -20.72
C LEU A 93 -13.58 16.88 -19.84
N SER A 94 -12.34 17.29 -20.12
CA SER A 94 -11.12 16.63 -19.61
C SER A 94 -10.78 16.92 -18.14
N GLY A 95 -11.28 18.00 -17.55
CA GLY A 95 -10.94 18.43 -16.20
C GLY A 95 -11.52 17.55 -15.09
N GLU A 96 -12.86 17.45 -15.03
CA GLU A 96 -13.56 16.76 -13.93
C GLU A 96 -13.30 15.25 -13.88
N LEU A 97 -13.18 14.59 -15.05
CA LEU A 97 -12.84 13.17 -15.15
C LEU A 97 -11.40 12.90 -14.70
N ARG A 98 -10.46 13.76 -15.10
CA ARG A 98 -9.06 13.69 -14.66
C ARG A 98 -8.95 13.86 -13.15
N ASP A 99 -9.67 14.82 -12.58
CA ASP A 99 -9.70 15.05 -11.13
C ASP A 99 -10.29 13.86 -10.37
N THR A 100 -11.37 13.27 -10.90
CA THR A 100 -12.00 12.07 -10.33
C THR A 100 -11.06 10.86 -10.36
N ARG A 101 -10.38 10.60 -11.48
CA ARG A 101 -9.39 9.51 -11.62
C ARG A 101 -8.21 9.69 -10.67
N GLY A 102 -7.69 10.92 -10.59
CA GLY A 102 -6.61 11.27 -9.67
C GLY A 102 -7.01 11.02 -8.22
N PHE A 103 -8.19 11.48 -7.82
CA PHE A 103 -8.74 11.24 -6.47
C PHE A 103 -8.89 9.75 -6.16
N LEU A 104 -9.49 8.96 -7.06
CA LEU A 104 -9.67 7.52 -6.85
C LEU A 104 -8.33 6.80 -6.74
N MET A 105 -7.33 7.19 -7.53
CA MET A 105 -5.99 6.62 -7.47
C MET A 105 -5.31 6.93 -6.13
N GLU A 106 -5.34 8.19 -5.70
CA GLU A 106 -4.79 8.60 -4.39
C GLU A 106 -5.48 7.85 -3.24
N TRP A 107 -6.80 7.70 -3.31
CA TRP A 107 -7.54 6.92 -2.32
C TRP A 107 -7.08 5.46 -2.23
N GLN A 108 -6.80 4.81 -3.37
CA GLN A 108 -6.25 3.44 -3.36
C GLN A 108 -4.83 3.41 -2.78
N LEU A 109 -3.98 4.39 -3.09
CA LEU A 109 -2.61 4.47 -2.60
C LEU A 109 -2.56 4.68 -1.08
N VAL A 110 -3.40 5.55 -0.53
CA VAL A 110 -3.52 5.75 0.92
C VAL A 110 -3.89 4.44 1.62
N ARG A 111 -4.87 3.71 1.09
CA ARG A 111 -5.30 2.42 1.68
C ARG A 111 -4.25 1.32 1.54
N LEU A 112 -3.47 1.36 0.46
CA LEU A 112 -2.33 0.47 0.27
C LEU A 112 -1.25 0.72 1.32
N ARG A 113 -0.86 1.99 1.52
CA ARG A 113 0.14 2.38 2.53
C ARG A 113 -0.29 1.99 3.94
N ALA A 114 -1.54 2.28 4.31
CA ALA A 114 -2.10 1.86 5.60
C ALA A 114 -2.12 0.32 5.79
N ALA A 115 -2.40 -0.44 4.73
CA ALA A 115 -2.33 -1.91 4.79
C ALA A 115 -0.90 -2.40 4.97
N ARG A 116 0.08 -1.70 4.38
CA ARG A 116 1.51 -2.00 4.53
C ARG A 116 2.01 -1.71 5.93
N GLU A 117 1.68 -0.55 6.48
CA GLU A 117 2.01 -0.17 7.86
C GLU A 117 1.46 -1.21 8.84
N ARG A 118 0.21 -1.63 8.67
CA ARG A 118 -0.38 -2.70 9.49
C ARG A 118 0.40 -4.02 9.37
N LEU A 119 0.87 -4.39 8.19
CA LEU A 119 1.71 -5.58 8.00
C LEU A 119 3.05 -5.42 8.73
N LEU A 120 3.73 -4.28 8.59
CA LEU A 120 4.99 -4.00 9.27
C LEU A 120 4.84 -4.05 10.80
N SER A 121 3.76 -3.48 11.32
CA SER A 121 3.42 -3.54 12.75
C SER A 121 3.23 -4.99 13.22
N ARG A 122 2.53 -5.84 12.46
CA ARG A 122 2.36 -7.26 12.85
C ARG A 122 3.66 -8.05 12.76
N LEU A 123 4.51 -7.75 11.79
CA LEU A 123 5.84 -8.32 11.70
C LEU A 123 6.73 -7.90 12.88
N SER A 124 6.58 -6.66 13.37
CA SER A 124 7.25 -6.17 14.58
C SER A 124 6.87 -7.00 15.79
N GLU A 125 5.56 -7.20 16.02
CA GLU A 125 5.05 -8.03 17.11
C GLU A 125 5.57 -9.47 17.03
N VAL A 126 5.67 -10.04 15.82
CA VAL A 126 6.25 -11.38 15.63
C VAL A 126 7.72 -11.40 16.03
N SER A 127 8.50 -10.37 15.65
CA SER A 127 9.93 -10.28 16.02
C SER A 127 10.15 -10.19 17.54
N GLU A 128 9.26 -9.49 18.25
CA GLU A 128 9.32 -9.35 19.71
C GLU A 128 8.90 -10.63 20.44
N ARG A 129 7.87 -11.32 19.93
CA ARG A 129 7.34 -12.55 20.55
C ARG A 129 8.18 -13.78 20.24
N ASP A 130 8.66 -13.92 19.01
CA ASP A 130 9.39 -15.10 18.54
C ASP A 130 10.43 -14.72 17.47
N GLN A 131 11.58 -14.27 17.95
CA GLN A 131 12.69 -13.86 17.10
C GLN A 131 13.20 -15.00 16.20
N GLN A 132 13.17 -16.26 16.65
CA GLN A 132 13.62 -17.40 15.84
C GLN A 132 12.67 -17.62 14.65
N LEU A 133 11.36 -17.55 14.89
CA LEU A 133 10.36 -17.63 13.83
C LEU A 133 10.47 -16.46 12.87
N PHE A 134 10.68 -15.25 13.38
CA PHE A 134 10.88 -14.06 12.55
C PHE A 134 12.07 -14.20 11.59
N GLN A 135 13.22 -14.69 12.07
CA GLN A 135 14.39 -14.93 11.23
C GLN A 135 14.13 -15.97 10.12
N LYS A 136 13.28 -16.97 10.38
CA LYS A 136 12.88 -17.98 9.37
C LYS A 136 12.03 -17.40 8.24
N LEU A 137 11.39 -16.24 8.43
CA LEU A 137 10.59 -15.59 7.38
C LEU A 137 11.43 -15.10 6.20
N LYS A 138 12.76 -14.95 6.39
CA LYS A 138 13.72 -14.50 5.38
C LYS A 138 13.25 -13.24 4.66
N LEU A 139 12.83 -12.24 5.42
CA LEU A 139 12.30 -10.99 4.87
C LEU A 139 13.38 -10.22 4.09
N PRO A 140 12.99 -9.41 3.10
CA PRO A 140 13.93 -8.56 2.36
C PRO A 140 14.61 -7.56 3.28
N ARG A 141 15.86 -7.21 2.97
CA ARG A 141 16.69 -6.32 3.82
C ARG A 141 16.05 -4.96 4.13
N ALA A 142 15.21 -4.46 3.23
CA ALA A 142 14.49 -3.20 3.43
C ALA A 142 13.44 -3.30 4.56
N ILE A 143 12.77 -4.45 4.70
CA ILE A 143 11.61 -4.60 5.59
C ILE A 143 11.97 -4.37 7.07
N PRO A 144 13.06 -4.95 7.64
CA PRO A 144 13.45 -4.64 9.01
C PRO A 144 13.71 -3.16 9.29
N ALA A 145 14.30 -2.42 8.35
CA ALA A 145 14.55 -0.99 8.52
C ALA A 145 13.22 -0.19 8.51
N GLU A 146 12.29 -0.59 7.66
CA GLU A 146 10.97 0.04 7.58
C GLU A 146 10.09 -0.29 8.79
N MET A 147 10.21 -1.50 9.34
CA MET A 147 9.56 -1.87 10.61
C MET A 147 10.05 -0.98 11.76
N GLU A 148 11.35 -0.70 11.83
CA GLU A 148 11.91 0.17 12.87
C GLU A 148 11.38 1.61 12.74
N SER A 149 11.18 2.08 11.52
CA SER A 149 10.57 3.40 11.28
C SER A 149 9.14 3.47 11.83
N VAL A 150 8.32 2.45 11.56
CA VAL A 150 6.94 2.36 12.08
C VAL A 150 6.89 2.28 13.61
N ARG A 151 7.86 1.59 14.24
CA ARG A 151 7.99 1.54 15.70
C ARG A 151 8.23 2.92 16.29
N LEU A 152 9.15 3.69 15.72
CA LEU A 152 9.49 5.04 16.21
C LEU A 152 8.31 6.02 16.09
N GLU A 153 7.49 5.89 15.06
CA GLU A 153 6.27 6.69 14.88
C GLU A 153 5.18 6.32 15.89
N THR A 154 5.01 5.04 16.22
CA THR A 154 4.04 4.59 17.24
C THR A 154 4.48 4.91 18.67
N HIS A 155 5.79 5.06 18.91
CA HIS A 155 6.36 5.37 20.23
C HIS A 155 6.66 6.86 20.43
N SER A 156 6.40 7.71 19.43
CA SER A 156 6.40 9.16 19.62
C SER A 156 5.14 9.53 20.41
N PRO A 157 5.23 9.93 21.69
CA PRO A 157 4.06 10.45 22.39
C PRO A 157 3.57 11.65 21.59
N GLN A 158 2.34 11.58 21.11
CA GLN A 158 1.63 12.76 20.65
C GLN A 158 1.69 13.76 21.81
N THR A 159 2.57 14.75 21.72
CA THR A 159 2.47 15.97 22.52
C THR A 159 1.11 16.55 22.23
N MET A 160 0.13 16.18 23.07
CA MET A 160 -1.14 16.87 23.18
C MET A 160 -0.78 18.32 23.52
N ARG A 161 -0.74 19.17 22.51
CA ARG A 161 -1.01 20.59 22.71
C ARG A 161 -2.49 20.70 23.03
N HIS A 162 -2.79 20.46 24.30
CA HIS A 162 -4.01 20.92 24.94
C HIS A 162 -3.93 22.45 24.94
N ASN A 163 -4.37 23.09 23.85
CA ASN A 163 -4.73 24.50 23.89
C ASN A 163 -6.10 24.58 24.60
N SER A 164 -6.06 24.42 25.91
CA SER A 164 -7.12 24.84 26.81
C SER A 164 -6.88 26.32 27.08
N ASP A 165 -7.54 27.21 26.34
CA ASP A 165 -7.87 28.56 26.80
C ASP A 165 -8.67 29.30 25.73
N VAL A 166 -9.96 28.97 25.62
CA VAL A 166 -10.98 29.95 25.21
C VAL A 166 -12.20 29.70 26.09
N SER A 167 -12.31 30.45 27.17
CA SER A 167 -13.58 30.62 27.87
C SER A 167 -14.45 31.57 27.04
N PRO A 168 -15.67 31.18 26.63
CA PRO A 168 -16.60 32.12 26.03
C PRO A 168 -17.31 32.89 27.15
N SER A 169 -16.90 34.13 27.38
CA SER A 169 -17.69 35.08 28.16
C SER A 169 -18.77 35.70 27.27
N TRP A 170 -20.03 35.28 27.47
CA TRP A 170 -21.19 36.06 27.04
C TRP A 170 -21.98 36.43 28.28
N LEU A 171 -21.65 37.61 28.82
CA LEU A 171 -22.58 38.50 29.52
C LEU A 171 -22.93 39.62 28.54
#